data_AF-A0A7K2THU5-F1
#
_entry.id   AF-A0A7K2THU5-F1
#
_cell.length_a   1.000
_cell.length_b   1.000
_cell.length_c   1.000
_cell.angle_alpha   90.00
_cell.angle_beta   90.00
_cell.angle_gamma   90.00
#
_symmetry.space_group_name_H-M   'P 1'
#
loop_
_entity.id
_entity.type
_entity.pdbx_description
1 polymer ?
#
loop_
_entity_poly.entity_id
_entity_poly.type
_entity_poly.pdbx_seq_one_letter_code
_entity_poly.pdbx_strand_id
1 'polypeptide(L)'
;MTTIRLADLDVRWTGTDNTTPTGHVLVLGIDSLGMLRVCLYAGDAPSDATFRGSLLIPPDGHTQRYLPTQTTAYGPTGAFVTSIGDQTAMLNRLAGLAL
;
A
#
# COMPACT_ATOMS: atom_id res chain seq x y z
N MET A 1 6.35 6.67 -14.75
CA MET A 1 6.16 6.71 -13.29
C MET A 1 4.67 6.48 -13.05
N THR A 2 4.30 5.33 -12.49
CA THR A 2 2.90 4.94 -12.28
C THR A 2 2.50 5.28 -10.85
N THR A 3 1.66 6.30 -10.70
CA THR A 3 1.01 6.64 -9.43
C THR A 3 -0.27 5.82 -9.33
N ILE A 4 -0.44 5.06 -8.24
CA ILE A 4 -1.70 4.40 -7.93
C ILE A 4 -2.72 5.50 -7.62
N ARG A 5 -3.81 5.55 -8.39
CA ARG A 5 -4.93 6.44 -8.10
C ARG A 5 -6.01 5.69 -7.37
N LEU A 6 -6.66 6.35 -6.43
CA LEU A 6 -7.78 5.78 -5.68
C LEU A 6 -8.92 5.34 -6.59
N ALA A 7 -9.18 6.10 -7.67
CA ALA A 7 -10.22 5.78 -8.65
C ALA A 7 -9.93 4.52 -9.49
N ASP A 8 -8.66 4.11 -9.57
CA ASP A 8 -8.23 2.92 -10.33
C ASP A 8 -8.19 1.66 -9.45
N LEU A 9 -8.54 1.77 -8.16
CA LEU A 9 -8.63 0.65 -7.23
C LEU A 9 -10.05 0.09 -7.18
N ASP A 10 -10.18 -1.21 -7.36
CA ASP A 10 -11.36 -1.96 -6.92
C ASP A 10 -11.29 -2.09 -5.38
N VAL A 11 -11.90 -1.12 -4.69
CA VAL A 11 -11.84 -0.99 -3.24
C VAL A 11 -12.72 -2.05 -2.59
N ARG A 12 -12.09 -2.89 -1.75
CA ARG A 12 -12.76 -3.93 -0.97
C ARG A 12 -13.02 -3.52 0.46
N TRP A 13 -12.13 -2.69 1.01
CA TRP A 13 -12.24 -2.20 2.38
C TRP A 13 -11.50 -0.87 2.55
N THR A 14 -11.97 -0.05 3.48
CA THR A 14 -11.33 1.20 3.93
C THR A 14 -11.54 1.34 5.42
N GLY A 15 -10.49 1.76 6.13
CA GLY A 15 -10.57 2.02 7.56
C GLY A 15 -9.20 2.02 8.22
N THR A 16 -9.22 1.84 9.53
CA THR A 16 -8.02 1.74 10.36
C THR A 16 -8.03 0.40 11.10
N ASP A 17 -6.85 -0.12 11.37
CA ASP A 17 -6.61 -1.32 12.17
C ASP A 17 -5.40 -1.11 13.10
N ASN A 18 -5.02 -2.16 13.83
CA ASN A 18 -3.89 -2.13 14.75
C ASN A 18 -2.51 -1.97 14.07
N THR A 19 -2.44 -2.07 12.75
CA THR A 19 -1.20 -1.86 11.97
C THR A 19 -1.12 -0.45 11.38
N THR A 20 -2.21 0.31 11.43
CA THR A 20 -2.34 1.62 10.80
C THR A 20 -1.59 2.68 11.62
N PRO A 21 -0.62 3.41 11.03
CA PRO A 21 0.04 4.54 11.70
C PRO A 21 -0.96 5.63 12.11
N THR A 22 -0.72 6.29 13.25
CA THR A 22 -1.59 7.37 13.73
C THR A 22 -1.77 8.47 12.68
N GLY A 23 -3.00 8.96 12.54
CA GLY A 23 -3.33 10.02 11.57
C GLY A 23 -3.34 9.57 10.12
N HIS A 24 -3.54 8.27 9.87
CA HIS A 24 -3.62 7.68 8.55
C HIS A 24 -4.83 6.74 8.43
N VAL A 25 -5.21 6.44 7.20
CA VAL A 25 -6.26 5.49 6.84
C VAL A 25 -5.73 4.53 5.77
N LEU A 26 -6.20 3.29 5.81
CA LEU A 26 -5.86 2.25 4.86
C LEU A 26 -6.99 2.03 3.85
N VAL A 27 -6.59 1.66 2.63
CA VAL A 27 -7.48 1.10 1.61
C VAL A 27 -6.93 -0.26 1.19
N LEU A 28 -7.76 -1.29 1.27
CA LEU A 28 -7.49 -2.59 0.66
C LEU A 28 -8.23 -2.67 -0.66
N GLY A 29 -7.51 -2.92 -1.76
CA GLY A 29 -8.12 -3.03 -3.08
C GLY A 29 -7.26 -3.75 -4.10
N ILE A 30 -7.86 -4.04 -5.26
CA ILE A 30 -7.15 -4.58 -6.41
C ILE A 30 -6.82 -3.44 -7.37
N ASP A 31 -5.57 -3.34 -7.81
CA ASP A 31 -5.17 -2.34 -8.81
C ASP A 31 -5.55 -2.74 -10.24
N SER A 32 -5.31 -1.84 -11.19
CA SER A 32 -5.56 -2.06 -12.62
C SER A 32 -4.75 -3.21 -13.24
N LEU A 33 -3.75 -3.74 -12.53
CA LEU A 33 -2.95 -4.90 -12.94
C LEU A 33 -3.46 -6.20 -12.29
N GLY A 34 -4.57 -6.16 -11.54
CA GLY A 34 -5.12 -7.31 -10.84
C GLY A 34 -4.38 -7.65 -9.54
N MET A 35 -3.54 -6.74 -9.03
CA MET A 35 -2.72 -6.99 -7.85
C MET A 35 -3.39 -6.49 -6.57
N LEU A 36 -3.34 -7.31 -5.51
CA LEU A 36 -3.84 -6.93 -4.19
C LEU A 36 -2.90 -5.93 -3.52
N ARG A 37 -3.47 -4.81 -3.08
CA ARG A 37 -2.73 -3.73 -2.43
C ARG A 37 -3.36 -3.29 -1.13
N VAL A 38 -2.49 -2.96 -0.17
CA VAL A 38 -2.82 -2.15 1.01
C VAL A 38 -2.23 -0.76 0.79
N CYS A 39 -3.06 0.23 0.54
CA CYS A 39 -2.65 1.61 0.28
C CYS A 39 -2.78 2.45 1.56
N LEU A 40 -1.78 3.28 1.83
CA LEU A 40 -1.74 4.16 3.00
C LEU A 40 -1.99 5.61 2.58
N TYR A 41 -2.90 6.28 3.29
CA TYR A 41 -3.23 7.68 3.08
C TYR A 41 -3.12 8.45 4.40
N ALA A 42 -2.64 9.69 4.36
CA ALA A 42 -2.69 10.58 5.51
C ALA A 42 -4.10 11.13 5.74
N GLY A 43 -4.44 11.38 7.00
CA GLY A 43 -5.76 11.82 7.44
C GLY A 43 -6.76 10.67 7.62
N ASP A 44 -8.02 11.04 7.83
CA ASP A 44 -9.11 10.10 8.16
C ASP A 44 -9.85 9.58 6.91
N ALA A 45 -9.59 10.17 5.73
CA ALA A 45 -10.23 9.81 4.48
C ALA A 45 -9.19 9.65 3.35
N PRO A 46 -9.32 8.62 2.50
CA PRO A 46 -8.38 8.40 1.41
C PRO A 46 -8.56 9.45 0.31
N SER A 47 -7.44 9.99 -0.18
CA SER A 47 -7.41 10.87 -1.35
C SER A 47 -6.06 10.76 -2.06
N ASP A 48 -6.02 10.96 -3.38
CA ASP A 48 -4.76 10.92 -4.13
C ASP A 48 -3.72 11.92 -3.60
N ALA A 49 -4.19 13.07 -3.08
CA ALA A 49 -3.33 14.10 -2.48
C ALA A 49 -2.69 13.66 -1.15
N THR A 50 -3.32 12.72 -0.45
CA THR A 50 -2.84 12.22 0.85
C THR A 50 -2.15 10.87 0.73
N PHE A 51 -1.97 10.33 -0.48
CA PHE A 51 -1.34 9.04 -0.71
C PHE A 51 0.13 9.00 -0.23
N ARG A 52 0.47 8.03 0.61
CA ARG A 52 1.81 7.82 1.17
C ARG A 52 2.53 6.61 0.62
N GLY A 53 1.84 5.76 -0.14
CA GLY A 53 2.41 4.56 -0.74
C GLY A 53 1.50 3.35 -0.58
N SER A 54 2.00 2.20 -1.01
CA SER A 54 1.25 0.94 -0.96
C SER A 54 2.15 -0.23 -0.61
N LEU A 55 1.57 -1.22 0.04
CA LEU A 55 2.11 -2.57 0.11
C LEU A 55 1.49 -3.40 -1.00
N LEU A 56 2.32 -4.09 -1.75
CA LEU A 56 1.92 -5.10 -2.71
C LEU A 56 1.86 -6.45 -1.98
N ILE A 57 0.65 -7.00 -1.88
CA ILE A 57 0.43 -8.28 -1.21
C ILE A 57 0.51 -9.37 -2.28
N PRO A 58 1.45 -10.33 -2.17
CA PRO A 58 1.55 -11.40 -3.14
C PRO A 58 0.30 -12.31 -3.06
N PRO A 59 -0.20 -12.82 -4.20
CA PRO A 59 -1.27 -13.81 -4.16
C PRO A 59 -0.78 -15.09 -3.48
N ASP A 60 -1.57 -15.60 -2.55
CA ASP A 60 -1.27 -16.85 -1.85
C ASP A 60 -1.09 -17.98 -2.86
N GLY A 61 0.08 -18.63 -2.82
CA GLY A 61 0.38 -19.81 -3.64
C GLY A 61 1.69 -19.75 -4.42
N HIS A 62 2.38 -18.61 -4.50
CA HIS A 62 3.72 -18.52 -5.09
C HIS A 62 3.85 -19.09 -6.53
N THR A 63 2.75 -19.22 -7.26
CA THR A 63 2.73 -19.94 -8.56
C THR A 63 3.22 -19.08 -9.73
N GLN A 64 3.33 -17.76 -9.55
CA GLN A 64 3.76 -16.84 -10.61
C GLN A 64 5.20 -16.35 -10.40
N ARG A 65 6.11 -16.80 -11.26
CA ARG A 65 7.56 -16.55 -11.19
C ARG A 65 7.97 -15.06 -11.26
N TYR A 66 7.07 -14.20 -11.73
CA TYR A 66 7.33 -12.78 -11.96
C TYR A 66 6.70 -11.85 -10.90
N LEU A 67 5.96 -12.41 -9.94
CA LEU A 67 5.39 -11.64 -8.84
C LEU A 67 6.30 -11.68 -7.61
N PRO A 68 6.23 -10.66 -6.73
CA PRO A 68 6.93 -10.71 -5.46
C PRO A 68 6.55 -11.97 -4.68
N THR A 69 7.51 -12.58 -4.00
CA THR A 69 7.27 -13.71 -3.10
C THR A 69 6.95 -13.25 -1.67
N GLN A 70 7.11 -11.96 -1.39
CA GLN A 70 6.90 -11.34 -0.10
C GLN A 70 6.18 -10.00 -0.28
N THR A 71 5.48 -9.56 0.76
CA THR A 71 4.90 -8.23 0.81
C THR A 71 5.99 -7.19 0.55
N THR A 72 5.72 -6.30 -0.41
CA THR A 72 6.70 -5.31 -0.86
C THR A 72 6.13 -3.90 -0.71
N ALA A 73 6.90 -2.98 -0.12
CA ALA A 73 6.48 -1.59 0.04
C ALA A 73 6.92 -0.71 -1.15
N TYR A 74 6.03 0.19 -1.56
CA TYR A 74 6.27 1.19 -2.59
C TYR A 74 5.85 2.57 -2.07
N GLY A 75 6.71 3.56 -2.24
CA GLY A 75 6.43 4.95 -1.91
C GLY A 75 5.40 5.58 -2.85
N PRO A 76 5.03 6.85 -2.62
CA PRO A 76 3.94 7.51 -3.35
C PRO A 76 4.23 7.69 -4.85
N THR A 77 5.51 7.67 -5.25
CA THR A 77 5.96 7.75 -6.64
C THR A 77 6.05 6.38 -7.33
N GLY A 78 5.74 5.30 -6.62
CA GLY A 78 5.97 3.92 -7.07
C GLY A 78 7.41 3.44 -6.90
N ALA A 79 8.30 4.24 -6.28
CA ALA A 79 9.65 3.79 -5.94
C ALA A 79 9.60 2.70 -4.86
N PHE A 80 10.40 1.64 -5.03
CA PHE A 80 10.54 0.59 -4.02
C PHE A 80 11.04 1.18 -2.70
N VAL A 81 10.35 0.84 -1.62
CA VAL A 81 10.76 1.11 -0.25
C VAL A 81 11.17 -0.21 0.36
N THR A 82 12.35 -0.25 0.96
CA THR A 82 12.90 -1.45 1.61
C THR A 82 11.82 -2.21 2.41
N SER A 83 11.67 -3.49 2.08
CA SER A 83 10.62 -4.38 2.59
C SER A 83 11.08 -5.21 3.79
N ILE A 84 11.97 -4.65 4.61
CA ILE A 84 12.43 -5.28 5.86
C ILE A 84 11.43 -4.97 6.97
N GLY A 85 10.95 -6.01 7.65
CA GLY A 85 10.03 -5.94 8.78
C GLY A 85 8.67 -6.55 8.47
N ASP A 86 7.78 -6.55 9.47
CA ASP A 86 6.37 -6.90 9.27
C ASP A 86 5.60 -5.77 8.58
N GLN A 87 4.33 -6.02 8.26
CA GLN A 87 3.44 -5.04 7.63
C GLN A 87 3.39 -3.73 8.42
N THR A 88 3.33 -3.78 9.75
CA THR A 88 3.31 -2.60 10.63
C THR A 88 4.56 -1.76 10.48
N ALA A 89 5.75 -2.38 10.45
CA ALA A 89 7.01 -1.68 10.23
C ALA A 89 7.07 -1.02 8.85
N MET A 90 6.57 -1.69 7.80
CA MET A 90 6.52 -1.14 6.45
C MET A 90 5.57 0.07 6.36
N LEU A 91 4.37 -0.02 6.95
CA LEU A 91 3.42 1.09 6.98
C LEU A 91 3.97 2.30 7.74
N ASN A 92 4.61 2.10 8.89
CA ASN A 92 5.26 3.18 9.63
C ASN A 92 6.38 3.85 8.83
N ARG A 93 7.12 3.09 8.04
CA ARG A 93 8.14 3.66 7.15
C ARG A 93 7.49 4.52 6.05
N LEU A 94 6.39 4.07 5.44
CA LEU A 94 5.67 4.87 4.45
C LEU A 94 5.11 6.16 5.05
N ALA A 95 4.57 6.11 6.27
CA ALA A 95 4.10 7.30 6.98
C ALA A 95 5.24 8.33 7.22
N GLY A 96 6.45 7.85 7.55
CA GLY A 96 7.62 8.70 7.80
C GLY A 96 8.35 9.22 6.55
N LEU A 97 8.03 8.74 5.36
CA LEU A 97 8.65 9.18 4.09
C LEU A 97 8.03 10.46 3.51
N ALA A 98 7.00 11.00 4.16
CA ALA A 98 6.39 12.27 3.80
C ALA A 98 7.33 13.45 4.12
N LEU A 99 7.95 14.01 3.09
CA LEU A 99 8.44 15.39 3.08
C LEU A 99 7.25 16.36 3.02
#